data_AF-A0A8B9F3D8-F1
#
_entry.id   AF-A0A8B9F3D8-F1
#
_cell.length_a   1.000
_cell.length_b   1.000
_cell.length_c   1.000
_cell.angle_alpha   90.00
_cell.angle_beta   90.00
_cell.angle_gamma   90.00
#
_symmetry.space_group_name_H-M   'P 1'
#
loop_
_entity.id
_entity.type
_entity.pdbx_description
1 polymer ?
#
loop_
_entity_poly.entity_id
_entity_poly.type
_entity_poly.pdbx_seq_one_letter_code
_entity_poly.pdbx_strand_id
1 'polypeptide(L)'
;MGHWVGSEGAGWVFTIMGGHMGAMLVCTDPERARRTALEGSVRGGCRTTWGFLTAPSTPQGAGPRGRAGAPWGDDTHHGQAAAGGLWPVGTWGGPLGLHHLYLGRDSHALLWMLTLGGFGAGWLWDVWHLPSWVAIANGAPVARPGPVPALSALRLAGQVLVGVYFGLAAALGLPGIPAMLAQPLAVGLGVQLVASVGDQTSEAPRTVAAAFAASLLFQGRALALLPISVAAAIAAQRHRRYRHRGAPRHRLPARLYRLALALVAFAAPLACRGLSGALALARAVTELLLLPLHAGRLLAEVLGFAGCSGGCSASVEGNERQRRAFEVLGLPPGSSIEAVHRSYRELVKFWHPDHNRHRAEEAEQRFIELLEAYEELAGPRRAPG
;
A
#
# COMPACT_ATOMS: atom_id res chain seq x y z
N MET A 1 45.75 -34.33 14.31
CA MET A 1 46.44 -34.65 13.04
C MET A 1 45.81 -33.79 11.95
N GLY A 2 46.54 -32.83 11.39
CA GLY A 2 46.04 -31.94 10.32
C GLY A 2 46.35 -32.52 8.94
N HIS A 3 45.40 -32.43 8.02
CA HIS A 3 45.59 -32.80 6.61
C HIS A 3 45.83 -31.55 5.76
N TRP A 4 46.81 -31.64 4.87
CA TRP A 4 47.14 -30.63 3.87
C TRP A 4 46.09 -30.64 2.74
N VAL A 5 45.45 -29.50 2.48
CA VAL A 5 44.44 -29.36 1.42
C VAL A 5 44.92 -28.31 0.41
N GLY A 6 45.91 -28.69 -0.41
CA GLY A 6 46.27 -28.04 -1.68
C GLY A 6 46.70 -26.56 -1.66
N SER A 7 47.22 -26.09 -2.81
CA SER A 7 47.51 -24.67 -3.08
C SER A 7 46.56 -24.15 -4.16
N GLU A 8 45.67 -23.23 -3.83
CA GLU A 8 44.84 -22.53 -4.80
C GLU A 8 45.04 -21.02 -4.64
N GLY A 9 45.45 -20.35 -5.72
CA GLY A 9 45.45 -18.89 -5.84
C GLY A 9 46.02 -18.09 -4.66
N ALA A 10 47.35 -17.96 -4.58
CA ALA A 10 48.08 -17.05 -3.68
C ALA A 10 47.81 -17.18 -2.16
N GLY A 11 47.30 -18.32 -1.69
CA GLY A 11 47.16 -18.61 -0.25
C GLY A 11 47.29 -20.10 0.08
N TRP A 12 47.83 -20.40 1.26
CA TRP A 12 47.97 -21.76 1.79
C TRP A 12 46.94 -21.99 2.89
N VAL A 13 46.26 -23.13 2.84
CA VAL A 13 45.14 -23.49 3.72
C VAL A 13 45.54 -24.64 4.64
N PHE A 14 45.37 -24.46 5.96
CA PHE A 14 45.60 -25.52 6.94
C PHE A 14 44.36 -25.71 7.83
N THR A 15 43.99 -26.98 8.05
CA THR A 15 42.85 -27.36 8.91
C THR A 15 43.36 -28.04 10.18
N ILE A 16 43.08 -27.45 11.34
CA ILE A 16 43.34 -28.07 12.65
C ILE A 16 42.03 -28.69 13.14
N MET A 17 41.97 -30.03 13.21
CA MET A 17 40.85 -30.74 13.82
C MET A 17 41.09 -30.94 15.32
N GLY A 18 40.22 -30.35 16.14
CA GLY A 18 40.06 -30.64 17.56
C GLY A 18 38.59 -30.54 17.94
N GLY A 19 37.92 -31.68 18.13
CA GLY A 19 36.47 -31.74 18.38
C GLY A 19 35.63 -31.26 17.18
N HIS A 20 34.30 -31.29 17.28
CA HIS A 20 33.32 -31.02 16.20
C HIS A 20 33.36 -29.60 15.56
N MET A 21 34.44 -28.82 15.75
CA MET A 21 34.69 -27.54 15.10
C MET A 21 36.08 -27.55 14.44
N GLY A 22 36.13 -27.22 13.15
CA GLY A 22 37.37 -27.01 12.40
C GLY A 22 37.67 -25.53 12.21
N ALA A 23 38.91 -25.12 12.46
CA ALA A 23 39.41 -23.79 12.08
C ALA A 23 40.17 -23.89 10.75
N MET A 24 39.85 -23.00 9.81
CA MET A 24 40.58 -22.87 8.55
C MET A 24 41.48 -21.63 8.64
N LEU A 25 42.79 -21.85 8.52
CA LEU A 25 43.80 -20.80 8.59
C LEU A 25 44.29 -20.50 7.17
N VAL A 26 44.18 -19.24 6.75
CA VAL A 26 44.65 -18.77 5.44
C VAL A 26 45.84 -17.84 5.63
N CYS A 27 47.00 -18.25 5.11
CA CYS A 27 48.24 -17.46 5.14
C CYS A 27 48.73 -17.21 3.70
N THR A 28 49.31 -16.03 3.47
CA THR A 28 49.89 -15.61 2.19
C THR A 28 51.31 -16.14 1.95
N ASP A 29 52.00 -16.63 3.00
CA ASP A 29 53.38 -17.13 2.97
C ASP A 29 53.46 -18.57 3.53
N PRO A 30 54.02 -19.54 2.77
CA PRO A 30 54.10 -20.95 3.18
C PRO A 30 54.99 -21.22 4.40
N GLU A 31 56.09 -20.47 4.56
CA GLU A 31 57.02 -20.63 5.69
C GLU A 31 56.41 -20.12 7.00
N ARG A 32 55.51 -19.14 6.89
CA ARG A 32 54.78 -18.56 8.02
C ARG A 32 53.63 -19.46 8.49
N ALA A 33 52.95 -20.13 7.57
CA ALA A 33 51.95 -21.15 7.90
C ALA A 33 52.55 -22.32 8.71
N ARG A 34 53.75 -22.79 8.36
CA ARG A 34 54.45 -23.87 9.09
C ARG A 34 54.84 -23.48 10.51
N ARG A 35 55.37 -22.28 10.72
CA ARG A 35 55.73 -21.77 12.06
C ARG A 35 54.52 -21.62 12.98
N THR A 36 53.41 -21.12 12.43
CA THR A 36 52.17 -20.89 13.19
C THR A 36 51.52 -22.20 13.67
N ALA A 37 51.67 -23.29 12.89
CA ALA A 37 51.20 -24.63 13.26
C ALA A 37 52.03 -25.30 14.37
N LEU A 38 53.31 -24.93 14.52
CA LEU A 38 54.21 -25.44 15.56
C LEU A 38 54.12 -24.63 16.86
N GLU A 39 53.92 -23.32 16.78
CA GLU A 39 53.95 -22.41 17.94
C GLU A 39 52.56 -22.09 18.54
N GLY A 40 51.46 -22.44 17.85
CA GLY A 40 50.10 -22.27 18.35
C GLY A 40 49.63 -20.82 18.53
N SER A 41 50.40 -19.83 18.07
CA SER A 41 50.11 -18.39 18.22
C SER A 41 50.05 -17.70 16.86
N VAL A 42 48.88 -17.16 16.50
CA VAL A 42 48.68 -16.40 15.26
C VAL A 42 49.22 -14.99 15.44
N ARG A 43 50.33 -14.65 14.76
CA ARG A 43 50.83 -13.25 14.68
C ARG A 43 50.75 -12.73 13.25
N GLY A 44 50.25 -11.50 13.13
CA GLY A 44 50.27 -10.59 11.97
C GLY A 44 50.40 -11.21 10.57
N GLY A 45 49.28 -11.27 9.84
CA GLY A 45 49.25 -11.60 8.40
C GLY A 45 48.52 -12.89 8.03
N CYS A 46 48.05 -13.69 9.01
CA CYS A 46 47.19 -14.85 8.77
C CYS A 46 45.78 -14.59 9.33
N ARG A 47 44.74 -15.01 8.60
CA ARG A 47 43.33 -14.90 9.03
C ARG A 47 42.78 -16.28 9.38
N THR A 48 42.10 -16.36 10.53
CA THR A 48 41.34 -17.54 10.96
C THR A 48 39.87 -17.37 10.61
N THR A 49 39.32 -18.31 9.86
CA THR A 49 37.88 -18.40 9.58
C THR A 49 37.32 -19.66 10.22
N TRP A 50 36.26 -19.50 11.01
CA TRP A 50 35.52 -20.58 11.65
C TRP A 50 34.25 -20.85 10.85
N GLY A 51 33.98 -22.11 10.49
CA GLY A 51 32.79 -22.47 9.72
C GLY A 51 32.40 -23.94 9.88
N PHE A 52 31.10 -24.21 9.84
CA PHE A 52 30.56 -25.57 9.72
C PHE A 52 30.73 -26.05 8.28
N LEU A 53 31.31 -27.24 8.10
CA LEU A 53 31.43 -27.91 6.79
C LEU A 53 30.03 -28.25 6.26
N THR A 54 29.53 -27.47 5.31
CA THR A 54 28.53 -27.91 4.33
C THR A 54 29.05 -27.64 2.91
N ALA A 55 28.69 -28.55 1.99
CA ALA A 55 29.31 -28.90 0.71
C ALA A 55 29.56 -27.75 -0.32
N PRO A 56 30.43 -27.97 -1.33
CA PRO A 56 31.07 -26.90 -2.11
C PRO A 56 30.18 -26.37 -3.25
N SER A 57 30.17 -25.05 -3.45
CA SER A 57 29.70 -24.43 -4.69
C SER A 57 30.89 -24.06 -5.56
N THR A 58 30.92 -24.60 -6.78
CA THR A 58 31.94 -24.38 -7.82
C THR A 58 32.04 -22.91 -8.26
N PRO A 59 33.24 -22.32 -8.39
CA PRO A 59 33.42 -21.04 -9.06
C PRO A 59 33.75 -21.23 -10.56
N GLN A 60 32.93 -20.65 -11.44
CA GLN A 60 33.21 -20.55 -12.88
C GLN A 60 34.12 -19.35 -13.18
N GLY A 61 35.29 -19.64 -13.76
CA GLY A 61 35.83 -18.97 -14.96
C GLY A 61 36.27 -17.51 -14.86
N ALA A 62 37.59 -17.30 -14.73
CA ALA A 62 38.25 -16.02 -14.97
C ALA A 62 38.44 -15.73 -16.48
N GLY A 63 38.20 -14.50 -16.90
CA GLY A 63 38.61 -13.91 -18.19
C GLY A 63 39.37 -12.58 -17.98
N PRO A 64 40.18 -12.11 -18.94
CA PRO A 64 41.53 -11.63 -18.64
C PRO A 64 41.67 -10.15 -18.25
N ARG A 65 42.74 -9.95 -17.47
CA ARG A 65 43.38 -8.72 -16.99
C ARG A 65 43.31 -7.52 -17.96
N GLY A 66 42.62 -6.47 -17.54
CA GLY A 66 42.86 -5.09 -17.95
C GLY A 66 43.46 -4.31 -16.79
N ARG A 67 44.72 -3.94 -16.91
CA ARG A 67 45.53 -3.25 -15.90
C ARG A 67 45.15 -1.75 -15.91
N ALA A 68 44.51 -1.26 -14.86
CA ALA A 68 44.46 0.17 -14.53
C ALA A 68 44.55 0.29 -13.01
N GLY A 69 45.67 0.84 -12.53
CA GLY A 69 45.96 0.96 -11.11
C GLY A 69 45.00 1.92 -10.42
N ALA A 70 44.45 1.48 -9.29
CA ALA A 70 43.96 2.35 -8.25
C ALA A 70 44.88 2.12 -7.03
N PRO A 71 45.53 3.17 -6.49
CA PRO A 71 46.05 3.12 -5.13
C PRO A 71 44.84 3.20 -4.18
N TRP A 72 45.06 2.97 -2.89
CA TRP A 72 44.06 2.89 -1.80
C TRP A 72 43.60 1.46 -1.52
N GLY A 73 44.42 0.79 -0.70
CA GLY A 73 43.90 -0.17 0.25
C GLY A 73 42.95 0.55 1.19
N ASP A 74 41.71 0.08 1.22
CA ASP A 74 40.74 0.43 2.23
C ASP A 74 40.09 -0.90 2.64
N ASP A 75 40.64 -1.51 3.70
CA ASP A 75 40.05 -2.63 4.42
C ASP A 75 38.75 -2.15 5.09
N THR A 76 37.73 -1.84 4.29
CA THR A 76 36.38 -1.70 4.79
C THR A 76 35.71 -3.05 4.66
N HIS A 77 35.54 -3.73 5.79
CA HIS A 77 34.59 -4.80 5.96
C HIS A 77 33.21 -4.32 5.52
N HIS A 78 32.89 -4.42 4.22
CA HIS A 78 31.55 -4.22 3.72
C HIS A 78 30.70 -5.34 4.27
N GLY A 79 30.03 -5.06 5.40
CA GLY A 79 29.07 -5.95 6.02
C GLY A 79 28.08 -6.39 4.96
N GLN A 80 28.12 -7.67 4.62
CA GLN A 80 27.08 -8.31 3.81
C GLN A 80 25.73 -7.97 4.44
N ALA A 81 24.73 -7.65 3.62
CA ALA A 81 23.37 -7.53 4.11
C ALA A 81 22.93 -8.92 4.59
N ALA A 82 23.16 -9.21 5.88
CA ALA A 82 22.92 -10.52 6.46
C ALA A 82 21.41 -10.69 6.64
N ALA A 83 20.84 -11.66 5.92
CA ALA A 83 19.43 -12.00 6.00
C ALA A 83 18.98 -12.26 7.46
N GLY A 84 19.85 -12.79 8.33
CA GLY A 84 19.54 -13.15 9.71
C GLY A 84 19.18 -11.99 10.65
N GLY A 85 19.71 -10.78 10.45
CA GLY A 85 19.36 -9.60 11.25
C GLY A 85 18.11 -8.86 10.76
N LEU A 86 17.59 -9.25 9.59
CA LEU A 86 16.53 -8.57 8.86
C LEU A 86 15.12 -9.04 9.28
N TRP A 87 14.99 -10.22 9.88
CA TRP A 87 13.69 -10.78 10.29
C TRP A 87 13.06 -10.04 11.48
N PRO A 88 13.78 -9.71 12.57
CA PRO A 88 13.18 -8.97 13.69
C PRO A 88 12.82 -7.52 13.31
N VAL A 89 13.68 -6.88 12.52
CA VAL A 89 13.47 -5.52 11.99
C VAL A 89 12.42 -5.49 10.87
N GLY A 90 12.27 -6.58 10.12
CA GLY A 90 11.25 -6.74 9.07
C GLY A 90 9.85 -6.94 9.64
N THR A 91 9.71 -7.65 10.77
CA THR A 91 8.40 -7.92 11.37
C THR A 91 7.86 -6.74 12.20
N TRP A 92 8.73 -5.99 12.90
CA TRP A 92 8.32 -4.84 13.73
C TRP A 92 8.58 -3.47 13.06
N GLY A 93 9.59 -3.35 12.21
CA GLY A 93 9.88 -2.16 11.40
C GLY A 93 9.37 -2.24 9.95
N GLY A 94 8.69 -3.33 9.60
CA GLY A 94 8.09 -3.59 8.29
C GLY A 94 7.08 -2.54 7.83
N PRO A 95 6.09 -2.14 8.67
CA PRO A 95 5.10 -1.14 8.28
C PRO A 95 5.71 0.24 7.98
N LEU A 96 6.81 0.57 8.67
CA LEU A 96 7.50 1.85 8.54
C LEU A 96 8.57 1.84 7.42
N GLY A 97 8.83 0.70 6.79
CA GLY A 97 9.78 0.59 5.68
C GLY A 97 11.25 0.77 6.08
N LEU A 98 11.61 0.51 7.34
CA LEU A 98 12.96 0.73 7.86
C LEU A 98 14.02 -0.13 7.13
N HIS A 99 13.62 -1.32 6.69
CA HIS A 99 14.47 -2.22 5.90
C HIS A 99 14.80 -1.65 4.51
N HIS A 100 13.94 -0.82 3.92
CA HIS A 100 14.24 -0.13 2.66
C HIS A 100 15.30 0.96 2.84
N LEU A 101 15.32 1.61 4.02
CA LEU A 101 16.38 2.56 4.38
C LEU A 101 17.73 1.86 4.51
N TYR A 102 17.76 0.68 5.13
CA TYR A 102 18.95 -0.17 5.24
C TYR A 102 19.50 -0.56 3.87
N LEU A 103 18.63 -0.99 2.95
CA LEU A 103 18.99 -1.37 1.58
C LEU A 103 19.35 -0.19 0.66
N GLY A 104 19.37 1.05 1.16
CA GLY A 104 19.72 2.21 0.34
C GLY A 104 18.59 2.75 -0.55
N ARG A 105 17.35 2.28 -0.35
CA ARG A 105 16.19 2.56 -1.21
C ARG A 105 15.31 3.67 -0.63
N ASP A 106 15.82 4.90 -0.63
CA ASP A 106 15.18 6.07 0.01
C ASP A 106 13.73 6.32 -0.47
N SER A 107 13.47 6.23 -1.79
CA SER A 107 12.11 6.44 -2.34
C SER A 107 11.11 5.40 -1.84
N HIS A 108 11.56 4.16 -1.62
CA HIS A 108 10.70 3.07 -1.15
C HIS A 108 10.41 3.22 0.33
N ALA A 109 11.44 3.55 1.13
CA ALA A 109 11.26 3.92 2.53
C ALA A 109 10.27 5.09 2.69
N LEU A 110 10.42 6.16 1.90
CA LEU A 110 9.52 7.30 1.97
C LEU A 110 8.08 6.91 1.62
N LEU A 111 7.89 6.13 0.55
CA LEU A 111 6.56 5.64 0.17
C LEU A 111 5.92 4.82 1.30
N TRP A 112 6.68 3.94 1.97
CA TRP A 112 6.17 3.13 3.09
C TRP A 112 5.80 3.98 4.30
N MET A 113 6.64 4.96 4.68
CA MET A 113 6.32 5.85 5.79
C MET A 113 5.06 6.68 5.53
N LEU A 114 4.89 7.19 4.30
CA LEU A 114 3.75 8.05 3.94
C LEU A 114 2.45 7.28 3.72
N THR A 115 2.53 5.99 3.36
CA THR A 115 1.33 5.17 3.07
C THR A 115 1.07 4.10 4.12
N LEU A 116 1.80 4.13 5.26
CA LEU A 116 1.74 3.11 6.31
C LEU A 116 1.93 1.70 5.74
N GLY A 117 3.04 1.50 5.02
CA GLY A 117 3.42 0.20 4.45
C GLY A 117 2.65 -0.15 3.18
N GLY A 118 2.37 0.82 2.30
CA GLY A 118 1.64 0.60 1.06
C GLY A 118 0.17 0.29 1.30
N PHE A 119 -0.48 1.09 2.15
CA PHE A 119 -1.87 0.90 2.60
C PHE A 119 -2.09 -0.44 3.31
N GLY A 120 -1.07 -0.92 4.03
CA GLY A 120 -1.11 -2.19 4.74
C GLY A 120 -1.04 -3.45 3.87
N ALA A 121 -0.89 -3.36 2.55
CA ALA A 121 -0.65 -4.52 1.67
C ALA A 121 0.83 -4.68 1.26
N GLY A 122 1.60 -3.59 1.32
CA GLY A 122 3.00 -3.56 0.87
C GLY A 122 3.94 -4.40 1.74
N TRP A 123 3.67 -4.55 3.04
CA TRP A 123 4.49 -5.41 3.91
C TRP A 123 4.44 -6.88 3.48
N LEU A 124 3.29 -7.37 3.01
CA LEU A 124 3.15 -8.75 2.56
C LEU A 124 3.92 -8.97 1.25
N TRP A 125 3.88 -7.97 0.35
CA TRP A 125 4.68 -7.97 -0.88
C TRP A 125 6.19 -7.99 -0.61
N ASP A 126 6.64 -7.27 0.42
CA ASP A 126 8.04 -7.18 0.81
C ASP A 126 8.60 -8.55 1.23
N VAL A 127 7.82 -9.39 1.93
CA VAL A 127 8.26 -10.72 2.39
C VAL A 127 8.75 -11.59 1.23
N TRP A 128 8.03 -11.58 0.09
CA TRP A 128 8.43 -12.38 -1.07
C TRP A 128 9.60 -11.78 -1.85
N HIS A 129 9.78 -10.47 -1.83
CA HIS A 129 10.81 -9.79 -2.65
C HIS A 129 12.10 -9.48 -1.90
N LEU A 130 12.08 -9.54 -0.57
CA LEU A 130 13.24 -9.27 0.29
C LEU A 130 14.49 -10.07 -0.12
N PRO A 131 14.42 -11.39 -0.41
CA PRO A 131 15.61 -12.15 -0.80
C PRO A 131 16.25 -11.64 -2.08
N SER A 132 15.42 -11.29 -3.07
CA SER A 132 15.88 -10.73 -4.35
C SER A 132 16.56 -9.36 -4.14
N TRP A 133 15.99 -8.50 -3.30
CA TRP A 133 16.58 -7.19 -3.03
C TRP A 133 17.90 -7.27 -2.25
N VAL A 134 18.01 -8.20 -1.31
CA VAL A 134 19.27 -8.48 -0.60
C VAL A 134 20.33 -8.98 -1.59
N ALA A 135 19.98 -9.88 -2.50
CA ALA A 135 20.90 -10.34 -3.55
C ALA A 135 21.38 -9.17 -4.42
N ILE A 136 20.49 -8.28 -4.85
CA ILE A 136 20.82 -7.09 -5.64
C ILE A 136 21.71 -6.13 -4.85
N ALA A 137 21.42 -5.91 -3.56
CA ALA A 137 22.24 -5.07 -2.68
C ALA A 137 23.65 -5.64 -2.50
N ASN A 138 23.78 -6.96 -2.48
CA ASN A 138 25.05 -7.68 -2.42
C ASN A 138 25.75 -7.80 -3.80
N GLY A 139 25.21 -7.17 -4.85
CA GLY A 139 25.87 -7.08 -6.16
C GLY A 139 25.39 -8.06 -7.22
N ALA A 140 24.27 -8.76 -7.00
CA ALA A 140 23.68 -9.62 -8.04
C ALA A 140 23.35 -8.80 -9.30
N PRO A 141 23.65 -9.32 -10.50
CA PRO A 141 23.35 -8.63 -11.76
C PRO A 141 21.83 -8.48 -11.93
N VAL A 142 21.40 -7.26 -12.27
CA VAL A 142 19.98 -6.97 -12.56
C VAL A 142 19.78 -7.05 -14.08
N ALA A 143 18.96 -7.98 -14.53
CA ALA A 143 18.59 -8.10 -15.94
C ALA A 143 17.92 -6.82 -16.44
N ARG A 144 18.44 -6.25 -17.52
CA ARG A 144 17.87 -5.09 -18.21
C ARG A 144 17.36 -5.56 -19.57
N PRO A 145 16.05 -5.82 -19.72
CA PRO A 145 15.50 -6.40 -20.94
C PRO A 145 15.53 -5.44 -22.14
N GLY A 146 15.87 -4.16 -21.93
CA GLY A 146 15.98 -3.18 -23.01
C GLY A 146 16.54 -1.83 -22.55
N PRO A 147 16.60 -0.84 -23.47
CA PRO A 147 17.09 0.50 -23.19
C PRO A 147 16.14 1.32 -22.30
N VAL A 148 14.85 0.98 -22.32
CA VAL A 148 13.81 1.58 -21.48
C VAL A 148 13.15 0.51 -20.60
N PRO A 149 12.74 0.86 -19.36
CA PRO A 149 12.03 -0.07 -18.50
C PRO A 149 10.73 -0.57 -19.13
N ALA A 150 10.32 -1.80 -18.80
CA ALA A 150 9.02 -2.34 -19.22
C ALA A 150 7.87 -1.58 -18.54
N LEU A 151 6.75 -1.44 -19.25
CA LEU A 151 5.52 -0.94 -18.65
C LEU A 151 5.01 -1.97 -17.64
N SER A 152 4.56 -1.48 -16.48
CA SER A 152 3.99 -2.32 -15.44
C SER A 152 2.63 -1.76 -15.04
N ALA A 153 1.59 -2.56 -15.23
CA ALA A 153 0.23 -2.20 -14.83
C ALA A 153 0.14 -1.98 -13.31
N LEU A 154 0.84 -2.81 -12.52
CA LEU A 154 0.93 -2.64 -11.07
C LEU A 154 1.54 -1.29 -10.68
N ARG A 155 2.58 -0.87 -11.40
CA ARG A 155 3.22 0.43 -11.17
C ARG A 155 2.33 1.61 -11.56
N LEU A 156 1.62 1.48 -12.67
CA LEU A 156 0.63 2.48 -13.10
C LEU A 156 -0.51 2.60 -12.07
N ALA A 157 -1.06 1.48 -11.61
CA ALA A 157 -2.09 1.46 -10.57
C ALA A 157 -1.59 2.09 -9.27
N GLY A 158 -0.37 1.74 -8.82
CA GLY A 158 0.27 2.35 -7.66
C GLY A 158 0.48 3.86 -7.81
N GLN A 159 0.91 4.33 -8.99
CA GLN A 159 1.04 5.76 -9.29
C GLN A 159 -0.29 6.48 -9.16
N VAL A 160 -1.35 5.93 -9.76
CA VAL A 160 -2.69 6.53 -9.71
C VAL A 160 -3.20 6.58 -8.26
N LEU A 161 -3.09 5.46 -7.53
CA LEU A 161 -3.56 5.35 -6.15
C LEU A 161 -2.83 6.32 -5.22
N VAL A 162 -1.50 6.33 -5.24
CA VAL A 162 -0.68 7.22 -4.40
C VAL A 162 -0.85 8.68 -4.81
N GLY A 163 -1.01 8.97 -6.10
CA GLY A 163 -1.31 10.31 -6.59
C GLY A 163 -2.64 10.83 -6.02
N VAL A 164 -3.71 10.03 -6.07
CA VAL A 164 -5.01 10.41 -5.47
C VAL A 164 -4.89 10.58 -3.96
N TYR A 165 -4.17 9.67 -3.28
CA TYR A 165 -3.90 9.78 -1.84
C TYR A 165 -3.25 11.12 -1.45
N PHE A 166 -2.21 11.53 -2.17
CA PHE A 166 -1.53 12.81 -1.92
C PHE A 166 -2.42 14.01 -2.23
N GLY A 167 -3.21 13.93 -3.30
CA GLY A 167 -4.16 14.99 -3.65
C GLY A 167 -5.28 15.16 -2.60
N LEU A 168 -5.79 14.06 -2.04
CA LEU A 168 -6.74 14.09 -0.91
C LEU A 168 -6.09 14.66 0.36
N ALA A 169 -4.85 14.26 0.66
CA ALA A 169 -4.10 14.79 1.79
C ALA A 169 -3.92 16.31 1.68
N ALA A 170 -3.60 16.82 0.48
CA ALA A 170 -3.49 18.27 0.23
C ALA A 170 -4.84 18.99 0.34
N ALA A 171 -5.91 18.42 -0.21
CA ALA A 171 -7.25 19.01 -0.13
C ALA A 171 -7.74 19.14 1.31
N LEU A 172 -7.42 18.15 2.15
CA LEU A 172 -7.80 18.17 3.57
C LEU A 172 -6.84 19.04 4.39
N GLY A 173 -5.54 18.96 4.18
CA GLY A 173 -4.51 19.61 5.00
C GLY A 173 -4.23 21.08 4.68
N LEU A 174 -4.57 21.56 3.48
CA LEU A 174 -4.24 22.91 3.01
C LEU A 174 -5.48 23.71 2.58
N PRO A 175 -6.46 23.96 3.47
CA PRO A 175 -7.68 24.68 3.11
C PRO A 175 -7.42 26.14 2.69
N GLY A 176 -6.29 26.73 3.12
CA GLY A 176 -5.92 28.11 2.80
C GLY A 176 -5.18 28.27 1.47
N ILE A 177 -4.78 27.17 0.80
CA ILE A 177 -4.13 27.23 -0.51
C ILE A 177 -5.17 26.89 -1.57
N PRO A 178 -5.26 27.64 -2.68
CA PRO A 178 -6.20 27.32 -3.75
C PRO A 178 -5.98 25.88 -4.22
N ALA A 179 -7.07 25.12 -4.25
CA ALA A 179 -7.06 23.70 -4.58
C ALA A 179 -6.45 23.42 -5.96
N MET A 180 -6.58 24.39 -6.88
CA MET A 180 -6.00 24.41 -8.23
C MET A 180 -4.46 24.38 -8.25
N LEU A 181 -3.81 24.76 -7.15
CA LEU A 181 -2.35 24.71 -7.02
C LEU A 181 -1.91 23.55 -6.13
N ALA A 182 -2.52 23.42 -4.95
CA ALA A 182 -2.11 22.43 -3.96
C ALA A 182 -2.35 20.98 -4.42
N GLN A 183 -3.51 20.70 -5.03
CA GLN A 183 -3.88 19.35 -5.42
C GLN A 183 -3.04 18.78 -6.57
N PRO A 184 -2.91 19.44 -7.74
CA PRO A 184 -2.10 18.87 -8.84
C PRO A 184 -0.62 18.76 -8.49
N LEU A 185 -0.10 19.67 -7.66
CA LEU A 185 1.27 19.56 -7.15
C LEU A 185 1.43 18.31 -6.28
N ALA A 186 0.53 18.11 -5.31
CA ALA A 186 0.58 16.95 -4.43
C ALA A 186 0.41 15.63 -5.20
N VAL A 187 -0.53 15.58 -6.15
CA VAL A 187 -0.74 14.42 -7.04
C VAL A 187 0.53 14.14 -7.85
N GLY A 188 1.12 15.16 -8.47
CA GLY A 188 2.34 15.03 -9.26
C GLY A 188 3.53 14.50 -8.44
N LEU A 189 3.68 14.99 -7.20
CA LEU A 189 4.71 14.51 -6.26
C LEU A 189 4.47 13.05 -5.84
N GLY A 190 3.22 12.67 -5.55
CA GLY A 190 2.85 11.29 -5.22
C GLY A 190 3.14 10.32 -6.37
N VAL A 191 2.75 10.69 -7.59
CA VAL A 191 3.05 9.91 -8.81
C VAL A 191 4.55 9.80 -9.03
N GLN A 192 5.29 10.90 -8.90
CA GLN A 192 6.75 10.92 -9.06
C GLN A 192 7.45 10.07 -8.01
N LEU A 193 6.95 10.04 -6.77
CA LEU A 193 7.47 9.19 -5.70
C LEU A 193 7.42 7.72 -6.12
N VAL A 194 6.25 7.24 -6.56
CA VAL A 194 6.08 5.86 -7.06
C VAL A 194 6.90 5.62 -8.32
N ALA A 195 6.97 6.59 -9.23
CA ALA A 195 7.77 6.50 -10.45
C ALA A 195 9.29 6.39 -10.17
N SER A 196 9.74 6.83 -9.00
CA SER A 196 11.13 6.74 -8.53
C SER A 196 11.45 5.49 -7.69
N VAL A 197 10.48 4.60 -7.50
CA VAL A 197 10.67 3.34 -6.75
C VAL A 197 11.51 2.34 -7.54
N GLY A 198 12.57 1.83 -6.91
CA GLY A 198 13.44 0.81 -7.50
C GLY A 198 14.52 1.41 -8.40
N ASP A 199 14.76 0.78 -9.55
CA ASP A 199 15.78 1.15 -10.52
C ASP A 199 15.28 2.08 -11.64
N GLN A 200 14.04 2.54 -11.54
CA GLN A 200 13.39 3.41 -12.51
C GLN A 200 13.13 4.79 -11.90
N THR A 201 13.10 5.82 -12.76
CA THR A 201 12.69 7.18 -12.44
C THR A 201 11.93 7.77 -13.63
N SER A 202 11.13 8.81 -13.41
CA SER A 202 10.55 9.63 -14.47
C SER A 202 11.05 11.06 -14.40
N GLU A 203 10.84 11.81 -15.47
CA GLU A 203 11.10 13.25 -15.48
C GLU A 203 10.03 14.02 -14.71
N ALA A 204 10.39 14.49 -13.51
CA ALA A 204 9.50 15.19 -12.60
C ALA A 204 8.80 16.43 -13.20
N PRO A 205 9.44 17.27 -14.03
CA PRO A 205 8.76 18.44 -14.60
C PRO A 205 7.58 18.06 -15.50
N ARG A 206 7.70 16.96 -16.26
CA ARG A 206 6.65 16.52 -17.20
C ARG A 206 5.47 15.88 -16.48
N THR A 207 5.73 15.16 -15.40
CA THR A 207 4.67 14.55 -14.58
C THR A 207 3.85 15.62 -13.87
N VAL A 208 4.52 16.60 -13.26
CA VAL A 208 3.86 17.73 -12.60
C VAL A 208 3.11 18.59 -13.62
N ALA A 209 3.73 18.94 -14.75
CA ALA A 209 3.05 19.71 -15.81
C ALA A 209 1.77 19.01 -16.31
N ALA A 210 1.80 17.69 -16.49
CA ALA A 210 0.61 16.92 -16.86
C ALA A 210 -0.49 16.96 -15.79
N ALA A 211 -0.12 16.90 -14.50
CA ALA A 211 -1.07 17.04 -13.40
C ALA A 211 -1.75 18.43 -13.41
N PHE A 212 -0.98 19.49 -13.61
CA PHE A 212 -1.52 20.85 -13.73
C PHE A 212 -2.41 21.02 -14.96
N ALA A 213 -1.97 20.54 -16.13
CA ALA A 213 -2.77 20.60 -17.35
C ALA A 213 -4.11 19.86 -17.19
N ALA A 214 -4.09 18.66 -16.60
CA ALA A 214 -5.32 17.93 -16.30
C ALA A 214 -6.19 18.68 -15.29
N SER A 215 -5.61 19.31 -14.27
CA SER A 215 -6.38 20.08 -13.28
C SER A 215 -7.09 21.28 -13.89
N LEU A 216 -6.52 21.89 -14.94
CA LEU A 216 -7.17 22.99 -15.66
C LEU A 216 -8.35 22.49 -16.51
N LEU A 217 -8.26 21.28 -17.06
CA LEU A 217 -9.33 20.68 -17.88
C LEU A 217 -10.54 20.23 -17.04
N PHE A 218 -10.33 19.80 -15.80
CA PHE A 218 -11.37 19.22 -14.94
C PHE A 218 -11.78 20.12 -13.76
N GLN A 219 -11.59 21.44 -13.89
CA GLN A 219 -11.96 22.42 -12.85
C GLN A 219 -13.42 22.24 -12.39
N GLY A 220 -13.65 22.29 -11.07
CA GLY A 220 -14.99 22.33 -10.47
C GLY A 220 -15.71 20.98 -10.28
N ARG A 221 -15.10 19.84 -10.61
CA ARG A 221 -15.69 18.51 -10.38
C ARG A 221 -15.05 17.81 -9.18
N ALA A 222 -15.88 17.28 -8.27
CA ALA A 222 -15.41 16.51 -7.11
C ALA A 222 -14.53 15.30 -7.50
N LEU A 223 -14.75 14.74 -8.69
CA LEU A 223 -13.98 13.61 -9.23
C LEU A 223 -12.70 14.02 -9.98
N ALA A 224 -12.27 15.28 -9.96
CA ALA A 224 -11.11 15.77 -10.73
C ALA A 224 -9.78 15.12 -10.31
N LEU A 225 -9.65 14.63 -9.08
CA LEU A 225 -8.43 13.99 -8.57
C LEU A 225 -8.01 12.75 -9.37
N LEU A 226 -8.98 11.93 -9.78
CA LEU A 226 -8.71 10.69 -10.53
C LEU A 226 -8.14 10.95 -11.93
N PRO A 227 -8.75 11.77 -12.81
CA PRO A 227 -8.17 12.09 -14.12
C PRO A 227 -6.86 12.87 -14.01
N ILE A 228 -6.67 13.72 -13.00
CA ILE A 228 -5.38 14.39 -12.73
C ILE A 228 -4.29 13.34 -12.45
N SER A 229 -4.59 12.38 -11.57
CA SER A 229 -3.64 11.32 -11.20
C SER A 229 -3.35 10.38 -12.38
N VAL A 230 -4.36 10.01 -13.16
CA VAL A 230 -4.21 9.21 -14.38
C VAL A 230 -3.34 9.93 -15.42
N ALA A 231 -3.59 11.22 -15.69
CA ALA A 231 -2.80 12.00 -16.63
C ALA A 231 -1.33 12.10 -16.21
N ALA A 232 -1.08 12.38 -14.93
CA ALA A 232 0.26 12.43 -14.36
C ALA A 232 0.97 11.07 -14.43
N ALA A 233 0.26 9.97 -14.13
CA ALA A 233 0.80 8.62 -14.19
C ALA A 233 1.14 8.20 -15.63
N ILE A 234 0.28 8.52 -16.61
CA ILE A 234 0.55 8.30 -18.03
C ILE A 234 1.80 9.08 -18.47
N ALA A 235 1.91 10.36 -18.08
CA ALA A 235 3.09 11.16 -18.37
C ALA A 235 4.36 10.56 -17.74
N ALA A 236 4.27 10.05 -16.51
CA ALA A 236 5.38 9.39 -15.83
C ALA A 236 5.83 8.11 -16.56
N GLN A 237 4.88 7.31 -17.04
CA GLN A 237 5.17 6.11 -17.83
C GLN A 237 5.75 6.45 -19.21
N ARG A 238 5.30 7.51 -19.87
CA ARG A 238 5.85 7.95 -21.17
C ARG A 238 7.29 8.42 -21.08
N HIS A 239 7.67 9.08 -19.97
CA HIS A 239 9.00 9.63 -19.77
C HIS A 239 9.83 8.87 -18.72
N ARG A 240 9.65 7.54 -18.67
CA ARG A 240 10.39 6.64 -17.77
C ARG A 240 11.82 6.41 -18.24
N ARG A 241 12.77 6.39 -17.30
CA ARG A 241 14.20 6.21 -17.52
C ARG A 241 14.79 5.34 -16.42
N TYR A 242 15.87 4.63 -16.72
CA TYR A 242 16.64 3.95 -15.68
C TYR A 242 17.36 4.97 -14.79
N ARG A 243 17.43 4.67 -13.49
CA ARG A 243 18.18 5.49 -12.54
C ARG A 243 19.68 5.33 -12.82
N HIS A 244 20.38 6.45 -12.97
CA HIS A 244 21.84 6.43 -13.08
C HIS A 244 22.45 5.96 -11.75
N ARG A 245 23.14 4.82 -11.78
CA ARG A 245 23.79 4.20 -10.61
C ARG A 245 25.13 4.88 -10.21
N GLY A 246 25.46 6.04 -10.79
CA GLY A 246 26.76 6.70 -10.60
C GLY A 246 26.80 7.85 -9.59
N ALA A 247 25.70 8.14 -8.88
CA ALA A 247 25.71 9.22 -7.90
C ALA A 247 26.48 8.82 -6.62
N PRO A 248 27.29 9.71 -6.03
CA PRO A 248 27.98 9.43 -4.78
C PRO A 248 26.98 9.04 -3.69
N ARG A 249 27.25 7.94 -2.98
CA ARG A 249 26.42 7.50 -1.86
C ARG A 249 26.43 8.60 -0.80
N HIS A 250 25.31 9.30 -0.65
CA HIS A 250 25.18 10.32 0.39
C HIS A 250 25.38 9.70 1.77
N ARG A 251 26.02 10.46 2.67
CA ARG A 251 26.17 10.07 4.08
C ARG A 251 24.78 9.80 4.68
N LEU A 252 24.69 8.79 5.54
CA LEU A 252 23.46 8.41 6.25
C LEU A 252 22.69 9.60 6.86
N PRO A 253 23.31 10.58 7.55
CA PRO A 253 22.60 11.74 8.09
C PRO A 253 21.93 12.60 7.01
N ALA A 254 22.55 12.79 5.85
CA ALA A 254 21.96 13.56 4.76
C ALA A 254 20.74 12.86 4.14
N ARG A 255 20.75 11.53 4.10
CA ARG A 255 19.59 10.73 3.66
C ARG A 255 18.44 10.87 4.64
N LEU A 256 18.72 10.70 5.94
CA LEU A 256 17.74 10.86 7.01
C LEU A 256 17.14 12.26 7.04
N TYR A 257 17.95 13.31 6.89
CA TYR A 257 17.49 14.69 6.84
C TYR A 257 16.49 14.92 5.70
N ARG A 258 16.80 14.44 4.48
CA ARG A 258 15.87 14.57 3.33
C ARG A 258 14.56 13.81 3.54
N LEU A 259 14.62 12.63 4.14
CA LEU A 259 13.44 11.83 4.46
C LEU A 259 12.59 12.50 5.53
N ALA A 260 13.21 13.02 6.59
CA ALA A 260 12.53 13.78 7.64
C ALA A 260 11.86 15.03 7.08
N LEU A 261 12.56 15.79 6.22
CA LEU A 261 12.01 16.97 5.56
C LEU A 261 10.78 16.62 4.70
N ALA A 262 10.86 15.53 3.92
CA ALA A 262 9.75 15.07 3.10
C ALA A 262 8.55 14.60 3.96
N LEU A 263 8.83 13.90 5.05
CA LEU A 263 7.81 13.45 6.00
C LEU A 263 7.10 14.63 6.66
N VAL A 264 7.86 15.62 7.14
CA VAL A 264 7.30 16.84 7.74
C VAL A 264 6.49 17.63 6.71
N ALA A 265 6.98 17.79 5.48
CA ALA A 265 6.26 18.49 4.41
C ALA A 265 4.90 17.86 4.10
N PHE A 266 4.79 16.53 4.19
CA PHE A 266 3.54 15.81 3.98
C PHE A 266 2.63 15.81 5.22
N ALA A 267 3.19 15.56 6.40
CA ALA A 267 2.42 15.36 7.63
C ALA A 267 1.98 16.67 8.30
N ALA A 268 2.77 17.75 8.19
CA ALA A 268 2.48 19.02 8.86
C ALA A 268 1.09 19.60 8.50
N PRO A 269 0.67 19.66 7.22
CA PRO A 269 -0.66 20.16 6.86
C PRO A 269 -1.80 19.35 7.47
N LEU A 270 -1.65 18.03 7.56
CA LEU A 270 -2.63 17.14 8.18
C LEU A 270 -2.65 17.30 9.70
N ALA A 271 -1.47 17.43 10.32
CA ALA A 271 -1.30 17.62 11.75
C ALA A 271 -1.88 18.95 12.24
N CYS A 272 -1.84 20.02 11.43
CA CYS A 272 -2.49 21.29 11.73
C CYS A 272 -4.00 21.18 11.95
N ARG A 273 -4.65 20.12 11.41
CA ARG A 273 -6.08 19.83 11.63
C ARG A 273 -6.32 18.83 12.77
N GLY A 274 -5.27 18.48 13.49
CA GLY A 274 -5.29 17.47 14.55
C GLY A 274 -5.73 16.09 14.05
N LEU A 275 -6.25 15.27 14.97
CA LEU A 275 -6.71 13.91 14.68
C LEU A 275 -7.82 13.88 13.61
N SER A 276 -8.63 14.95 13.53
CA SER A 276 -9.74 15.04 12.59
C SER A 276 -9.30 14.99 11.12
N GLY A 277 -8.18 15.64 10.78
CA GLY A 277 -7.64 15.63 9.41
C GLY A 277 -7.11 14.26 9.00
N ALA A 278 -6.41 13.58 9.91
CA ALA A 278 -5.92 12.23 9.68
C ALA A 278 -7.06 11.21 9.53
N LEU A 279 -8.09 11.30 10.39
CA LEU A 279 -9.27 10.42 10.32
C LEU A 279 -10.09 10.67 9.04
N ALA A 280 -10.24 11.92 8.63
CA ALA A 280 -10.92 12.28 7.39
C ALA A 280 -10.20 11.70 6.16
N LEU A 281 -8.86 11.79 6.14
CA LEU A 281 -8.05 11.19 5.08
C LEU A 281 -8.18 9.67 5.08
N ALA A 282 -8.08 9.03 6.25
CA ALA A 282 -8.25 7.58 6.38
C ALA A 282 -9.63 7.13 5.87
N ARG A 283 -10.71 7.82 6.26
CA ARG A 283 -12.07 7.53 5.78
C ARG A 283 -12.17 7.69 4.27
N ALA A 284 -11.71 8.82 3.72
CA ALA A 284 -11.78 9.09 2.28
C ALA A 284 -11.01 8.05 1.45
N VAL A 285 -9.85 7.61 1.94
CA VAL A 285 -9.04 6.57 1.29
C VAL A 285 -9.73 5.20 1.37
N THR A 286 -10.28 4.84 2.53
CA THR A 286 -11.04 3.59 2.70
C THR A 286 -12.23 3.54 1.74
N GLU A 287 -13.03 4.61 1.66
CA GLU A 287 -14.15 4.69 0.71
C GLU A 287 -13.67 4.55 -0.75
N LEU A 288 -12.55 5.19 -1.11
CA LEU A 288 -11.99 5.10 -2.45
C LEU A 288 -11.48 3.68 -2.79
N LEU A 289 -10.83 3.01 -1.84
CA LEU A 289 -10.33 1.63 -2.01
C LEU A 289 -11.48 0.62 -2.11
N LEU A 290 -12.59 0.86 -1.42
CA LEU A 290 -13.79 0.03 -1.47
C LEU A 290 -14.71 0.36 -2.65
N LEU A 291 -14.52 1.50 -3.32
CA LEU A 291 -15.29 1.92 -4.49
C LEU A 291 -15.47 0.86 -5.58
N PRO A 292 -14.44 0.07 -6.00
CA PRO A 292 -14.64 -1.02 -6.95
C PRO A 292 -15.53 -2.15 -6.41
N LEU A 293 -15.51 -2.43 -5.10
CA LEU A 293 -16.40 -3.41 -4.48
C LEU A 293 -17.83 -2.88 -4.40
N HIS A 294 -18.00 -1.60 -4.09
CA HIS A 294 -19.31 -0.95 -4.04
C HIS A 294 -19.92 -0.84 -5.45
N ALA A 295 -19.12 -0.45 -6.45
CA ALA A 295 -19.53 -0.42 -7.84
C ALA A 295 -19.83 -1.81 -8.39
N GLY A 296 -19.02 -2.81 -8.03
CA GLY A 296 -19.26 -4.22 -8.39
C GLY A 296 -20.52 -4.77 -7.74
N ARG A 297 -20.82 -4.39 -6.50
CA ARG A 297 -22.06 -4.73 -5.81
C ARG A 297 -23.27 -4.10 -6.49
N LEU A 298 -23.22 -2.79 -6.79
CA LEU A 298 -24.28 -2.10 -7.53
C LEU A 298 -24.48 -2.70 -8.92
N LEU A 299 -23.40 -3.05 -9.61
CA LEU A 299 -23.46 -3.70 -10.92
C LEU A 299 -24.04 -5.13 -10.81
N ALA A 300 -23.70 -5.88 -9.76
CA ALA A 300 -24.27 -7.21 -9.50
C ALA A 300 -25.75 -7.16 -9.10
N GLU A 301 -26.17 -6.10 -8.38
CA GLU A 301 -27.57 -5.80 -8.07
C GLU A 301 -28.34 -5.40 -9.35
N VAL A 302 -27.77 -4.56 -10.21
CA VAL A 302 -28.37 -4.14 -11.50
C VAL A 302 -28.43 -5.28 -12.51
N LEU A 303 -27.43 -6.15 -12.56
CA LEU A 303 -27.37 -7.31 -13.46
C LEU A 303 -28.07 -8.55 -12.90
N GLY A 304 -28.68 -8.48 -11.72
CA GLY A 304 -29.47 -9.57 -11.13
C GLY A 304 -28.66 -10.80 -10.68
N PHE A 305 -27.33 -10.67 -10.56
CA PHE A 305 -26.47 -11.75 -10.07
C PHE A 305 -26.44 -11.86 -8.54
N ALA A 306 -26.82 -10.78 -7.83
CA ALA A 306 -26.94 -10.78 -6.37
C ALA A 306 -28.36 -11.16 -5.94
N GLY A 307 -28.72 -12.43 -6.17
CA GLY A 307 -29.74 -13.07 -5.35
C GLY A 307 -29.24 -13.15 -3.90
N CYS A 308 -29.93 -12.46 -3.00
CA CYS A 308 -29.99 -12.73 -1.56
C CYS A 308 -28.67 -12.71 -0.75
N SER A 309 -28.12 -11.54 -0.40
CA SER A 309 -27.39 -11.36 0.88
C SER A 309 -27.04 -9.88 1.15
N GLY A 310 -28.06 -9.03 1.34
CA GLY A 310 -27.82 -7.61 1.62
C GLY A 310 -28.98 -6.89 2.29
N GLY A 311 -29.92 -7.61 2.90
CA GLY A 311 -31.18 -7.07 3.40
C GLY A 311 -31.26 -6.78 4.90
N CYS A 312 -30.19 -6.87 5.70
CA CYS A 312 -30.37 -6.86 7.16
C CYS A 312 -30.71 -5.50 7.79
N SER A 313 -30.52 -4.36 7.11
CA SER A 313 -30.96 -3.05 7.65
C SER A 313 -32.32 -2.61 7.09
N ALA A 314 -32.57 -2.81 5.79
CA ALA A 314 -33.83 -2.43 5.16
C ALA A 314 -35.00 -3.37 5.52
N SER A 315 -34.73 -4.66 5.76
CA SER A 315 -35.80 -5.62 6.12
C SER A 315 -36.28 -5.45 7.56
N VAL A 316 -35.44 -4.92 8.46
CA VAL A 316 -35.84 -4.64 9.84
C VAL A 316 -36.78 -3.44 9.87
N GLU A 317 -36.45 -2.37 9.13
CA GLU A 317 -37.30 -1.18 9.05
C GLU A 317 -38.64 -1.48 8.33
N GLY A 318 -38.63 -2.28 7.27
CA GLY A 318 -39.86 -2.72 6.60
C GLY A 318 -40.77 -3.58 7.50
N ASN A 319 -40.19 -4.48 8.30
CA ASN A 319 -40.96 -5.33 9.22
C ASN A 319 -41.58 -4.52 10.38
N GLU A 320 -40.90 -3.48 10.85
CA GLU A 320 -41.44 -2.55 11.86
C GLU A 320 -42.61 -1.72 11.32
N ARG A 321 -42.50 -1.19 10.09
CA ARG A 321 -43.59 -0.44 9.43
C ARG A 321 -44.83 -1.32 9.21
N GLN A 322 -44.63 -2.54 8.71
CA GLN A 322 -45.72 -3.51 8.54
C GLN A 322 -46.38 -3.87 9.88
N ARG A 323 -45.62 -4.05 10.96
CA ARG A 323 -46.17 -4.32 12.30
C ARG A 323 -47.03 -3.16 12.82
N ARG A 324 -46.56 -1.92 12.67
CA ARG A 324 -47.35 -0.73 13.06
C ARG A 324 -48.60 -0.59 12.21
N ALA A 325 -48.53 -0.90 10.92
CA ALA A 325 -49.69 -0.88 10.03
C ALA A 325 -50.76 -1.91 10.46
N PHE A 326 -50.35 -3.12 10.87
CA PHE A 326 -51.27 -4.11 11.44
C PHE A 326 -51.88 -3.64 12.77
N GLU A 327 -51.10 -2.96 13.62
CA GLU A 327 -51.56 -2.40 14.89
C GLU A 327 -52.61 -1.29 14.69
N VAL A 328 -52.39 -0.38 13.73
CA VAL A 328 -53.34 0.69 13.36
C VAL A 328 -54.67 0.12 12.85
N LEU A 329 -54.62 -1.00 12.11
CA LEU A 329 -55.83 -1.71 11.64
C LEU A 329 -56.43 -2.67 12.68
N GLY A 330 -55.82 -2.80 13.86
CA GLY A 330 -56.29 -3.69 14.93
C GLY A 330 -56.21 -5.19 14.59
N LEU A 331 -55.26 -5.58 13.75
CA LEU A 331 -55.09 -6.96 13.27
C LEU A 331 -53.80 -7.59 13.81
N PRO A 332 -53.77 -8.91 14.05
CA PRO A 332 -52.52 -9.59 14.39
C PRO A 332 -51.54 -9.56 13.20
N PRO A 333 -50.22 -9.49 13.45
CA PRO A 333 -49.21 -9.46 12.40
C PRO A 333 -49.27 -10.73 11.56
N GLY A 334 -49.32 -10.56 10.23
CA GLY A 334 -49.44 -11.68 9.29
C GLY A 334 -50.89 -12.08 8.95
N SER A 335 -51.88 -11.24 9.27
CA SER A 335 -53.26 -11.41 8.83
C SER A 335 -53.38 -11.39 7.30
N SER A 336 -54.35 -12.13 6.74
CA SER A 336 -54.55 -12.18 5.29
C SER A 336 -55.00 -10.83 4.72
N ILE A 337 -54.75 -10.60 3.42
CA ILE A 337 -55.08 -9.35 2.75
C ILE A 337 -56.60 -9.07 2.74
N GLU A 338 -57.43 -10.12 2.75
CA GLU A 338 -58.88 -10.00 2.86
C GLU A 338 -59.30 -9.48 4.25
N ALA A 339 -58.57 -9.87 5.30
CA ALA A 339 -58.79 -9.37 6.65
C ALA A 339 -58.40 -7.89 6.76
N VAL A 340 -57.29 -7.49 6.14
CA VAL A 340 -56.86 -6.08 6.01
C VAL A 340 -57.93 -5.25 5.30
N HIS A 341 -58.43 -5.72 4.16
CA HIS A 341 -59.50 -5.06 3.39
C HIS A 341 -60.82 -4.96 4.14
N ARG A 342 -61.13 -5.94 5.00
CA ARG A 342 -62.34 -5.92 5.83
C ARG A 342 -62.21 -4.90 6.95
N SER A 343 -61.10 -4.95 7.71
CA SER A 343 -60.86 -4.05 8.84
C SER A 343 -60.82 -2.58 8.39
N TYR A 344 -60.09 -2.30 7.31
CA TYR A 344 -60.02 -0.95 6.72
C TYR A 344 -61.41 -0.39 6.36
N ARG A 345 -62.26 -1.18 5.69
CA ARG A 345 -63.61 -0.74 5.31
C ARG A 345 -64.50 -0.42 6.51
N GLU A 346 -64.34 -1.13 7.62
CA GLU A 346 -65.10 -0.88 8.84
C GLU A 346 -64.58 0.37 9.57
N LEU A 347 -63.26 0.52 9.68
CA LEU A 347 -62.62 1.67 10.32
C LEU A 347 -62.85 2.99 9.57
N VAL A 348 -62.86 2.95 8.23
CA VAL A 348 -63.16 4.12 7.39
C VAL A 348 -64.59 4.60 7.57
N LYS A 349 -65.57 3.69 7.67
CA LYS A 349 -66.97 4.08 7.94
C LYS A 349 -67.08 4.77 9.31
N PHE A 350 -66.37 4.25 10.30
CA PHE A 350 -66.41 4.77 11.67
C PHE A 350 -65.72 6.12 11.80
N TRP A 351 -64.59 6.32 11.13
CA TRP A 351 -63.76 7.53 11.20
C TRP A 351 -63.96 8.49 10.02
N HIS A 352 -65.01 8.31 9.20
CA HIS A 352 -65.25 9.22 8.08
C HIS A 352 -65.50 10.64 8.59
N PRO A 353 -64.87 11.68 8.00
CA PRO A 353 -65.02 13.08 8.43
C PRO A 353 -66.48 13.55 8.35
N ASP A 354 -67.26 13.04 7.39
CA ASP A 354 -68.69 13.37 7.27
C ASP A 354 -69.55 12.86 8.44
N HIS A 355 -69.18 11.74 9.05
CA HIS A 355 -69.91 11.17 10.18
C HIS A 355 -69.46 11.78 11.52
N ASN A 356 -68.26 12.38 11.57
CA ASN A 356 -67.62 12.86 12.80
C ASN A 356 -67.39 14.39 12.79
N ARG A 357 -68.37 15.17 12.31
CA ARG A 357 -68.26 16.64 12.19
C ARG A 357 -67.94 17.38 13.49
N HIS A 358 -68.26 16.79 14.64
CA HIS A 358 -67.99 17.35 15.97
C HIS A 358 -66.54 17.15 16.43
N ARG A 359 -65.78 16.26 15.78
CA ARG A 359 -64.38 15.94 16.05
C ARG A 359 -63.61 15.78 14.74
N ALA A 360 -63.80 16.75 13.83
CA ALA A 360 -63.34 16.69 12.46
C ALA A 360 -61.81 16.47 12.36
N GLU A 361 -61.03 17.19 13.17
CA GLU A 361 -59.56 17.09 13.19
C GLU A 361 -59.07 15.70 13.61
N GLU A 362 -59.67 15.11 14.66
CA GLU A 362 -59.30 13.75 15.10
C GLU A 362 -59.71 12.68 14.09
N ALA A 363 -60.88 12.84 13.47
CA ALA A 363 -61.37 11.92 12.46
C ALA A 363 -60.51 11.96 11.19
N GLU A 364 -60.08 13.15 10.77
CA GLU A 364 -59.17 13.34 9.65
C GLU A 364 -57.80 12.71 9.91
N GLN A 365 -57.21 12.97 11.09
CA GLN A 365 -55.93 12.38 11.48
C GLN A 365 -55.99 10.84 11.49
N ARG A 366 -57.04 10.27 12.08
CA ARG A 366 -57.25 8.81 12.07
C ARG A 366 -57.48 8.26 10.67
N PHE A 367 -58.18 9.00 9.81
CA PHE A 367 -58.40 8.60 8.43
C PHE A 367 -57.09 8.54 7.62
N ILE A 368 -56.20 9.51 7.81
CA ILE A 368 -54.87 9.53 7.18
C ILE A 368 -54.03 8.33 7.65
N GLU A 369 -53.99 8.07 8.97
CA GLU A 369 -53.27 6.93 9.55
C GLU A 369 -53.77 5.57 9.02
N LEU A 370 -55.09 5.42 8.91
CA LEU A 370 -55.72 4.21 8.36
C LEU A 370 -55.39 4.00 6.89
N LEU A 371 -55.34 5.08 6.10
CA LEU A 371 -55.00 5.02 4.69
C LEU A 371 -53.52 4.63 4.50
N GLU A 372 -52.60 5.25 5.25
CA GLU A 372 -51.18 4.93 5.22
C GLU A 372 -50.93 3.45 5.60
N ALA A 373 -51.57 2.97 6.67
CA ALA A 373 -51.48 1.57 7.08
C ALA A 373 -52.04 0.60 6.04
N TYR A 374 -53.13 0.97 5.35
CA TYR A 374 -53.71 0.17 4.28
C TYR A 374 -52.78 0.09 3.06
N GLU A 375 -52.22 1.22 2.63
CA GLU A 375 -51.32 1.28 1.47
C GLU A 375 -50.03 0.50 1.69
N GLU A 376 -49.49 0.51 2.91
CA GLU A 376 -48.29 -0.26 3.29
C GLU A 376 -48.54 -1.78 3.20
N LEU A 377 -49.75 -2.25 3.51
CA LEU A 377 -50.07 -3.69 3.57
C LEU A 377 -50.69 -4.24 2.27
N ALA A 378 -51.55 -3.47 1.60
CA ALA A 378 -52.28 -3.89 0.41
C ALA A 378 -51.67 -3.34 -0.89
N GLY A 379 -50.71 -2.43 -0.80
CA GLY A 379 -50.13 -1.72 -1.93
C GLY A 379 -51.00 -0.55 -2.41
N PRO A 380 -50.47 0.29 -3.31
CA PRO A 380 -51.19 1.47 -3.80
C PRO A 380 -52.50 1.06 -4.48
N ARG A 381 -53.57 1.77 -4.13
CA ARG A 381 -54.90 1.58 -4.72
C ARG A 381 -54.80 1.78 -6.24
N ARG A 382 -54.99 0.73 -7.03
CA ARG A 382 -55.10 0.87 -8.49
C ARG A 382 -56.30 1.77 -8.77
N ALA A 383 -56.04 2.98 -9.27
CA ALA A 383 -57.09 3.85 -9.77
C ALA A 383 -57.81 3.10 -10.91
N PRO A 384 -59.14 2.96 -10.88
CA PRO A 384 -59.88 2.52 -12.05
C PRO A 384 -59.67 3.59 -13.14
N GLY A 385 -59.02 3.20 -14.23
CA GLY A 385 -58.83 4.01 -15.42
C GLY A 385 -60.05 4.05 -16.31
#